data_AF-A0A2G9ZAP1-F1
#
_entry.id   AF-A0A2G9ZAP1-F1
#
_cell.length_a   1.000
_cell.length_b   1.000
_cell.length_c   1.000
_cell.angle_alpha   90.00
_cell.angle_beta   90.00
_cell.angle_gamma   90.00
#
_symmetry.space_group_name_H-M   'P 1'
#
loop_
_entity.id
_entity.type
_entity.pdbx_description
1 polymer ?
#
loop_
_entity_poly.entity_id
_entity_poly.type
_entity_poly.pdbx_seq_one_letter_code
_entity_poly.pdbx_strand_id
1 'polypeptide(L)'
;MYKQLLTKYKCVPGKRFAYNSASGVITYVPKDLGKVRGNMALLHEIAHAKLGHKTYKYDLELLKMEEDAWNEVKNDSKKYTILIDEEHIEECLSTYREWISKRSSCPKCKFFGKQMNSQIFHCKSCKTEWKVNNLKDKRVMRKIITPTSSTCTKKGA
;
A
#
# COMPACT_ATOMS: atom_id res chain seq x y z
N MET A 1 -21.83 12.59 11.21
CA MET A 1 -20.44 12.20 10.87
C MET A 1 -19.97 12.80 9.55
N TYR A 2 -20.35 12.25 8.38
CA TYR A 2 -19.72 12.60 7.09
C TYR A 2 -19.81 14.09 6.74
N LYS A 3 -20.94 14.77 6.98
CA LYS A 3 -21.04 16.23 6.73
C LYS A 3 -19.96 17.04 7.44
N GLN A 4 -19.60 16.67 8.68
CA GLN A 4 -18.55 17.34 9.45
C GLN A 4 -17.14 17.01 8.93
N LEU A 5 -16.92 15.77 8.47
CA LEU A 5 -15.64 15.37 7.89
C LEU A 5 -15.41 16.03 6.53
N LEU A 6 -16.45 16.11 5.69
CA LEU A 6 -16.41 16.71 4.36
C LEU A 6 -16.19 18.24 4.41
N THR A 7 -16.60 18.92 5.49
CA THR A 7 -16.32 20.35 5.67
C THR A 7 -14.94 20.59 6.29
N LYS A 8 -14.47 19.68 7.16
CA LYS A 8 -13.15 19.80 7.80
C LYS A 8 -12.00 19.52 6.83
N TYR A 9 -12.17 18.56 5.92
CA TYR A 9 -11.16 18.19 4.94
C TYR A 9 -11.57 18.62 3.54
N LYS A 10 -10.59 18.78 2.63
CA LYS A 10 -10.85 19.14 1.23
C LYS A 10 -11.38 17.93 0.46
N CYS A 11 -12.67 17.65 0.62
CA CYS A 11 -13.30 16.48 0.01
C CYS A 11 -14.08 16.84 -1.26
N VAL A 12 -13.93 16.03 -2.32
CA VAL A 12 -14.65 16.19 -3.59
C VAL A 12 -15.29 14.86 -4.02
N PRO A 13 -16.50 14.87 -4.62
CA PRO A 13 -17.11 13.65 -5.12
C PRO A 13 -16.35 13.10 -6.34
N GLY A 14 -16.30 11.78 -6.46
CA GLY A 14 -15.69 11.10 -7.60
C GLY A 14 -16.10 9.64 -7.73
N LYS A 15 -15.32 8.88 -8.53
CA LYS A 15 -15.62 7.47 -8.87
C LYS A 15 -14.96 6.44 -7.94
N ARG A 16 -13.97 6.86 -7.14
CA ARG A 16 -13.24 6.01 -6.19
C ARG A 16 -12.82 6.83 -4.97
N PHE A 17 -12.61 6.16 -3.85
CA PHE A 17 -11.93 6.75 -2.70
C PHE A 17 -10.45 6.90 -3.03
N ALA A 18 -9.90 8.10 -2.81
CA ALA A 18 -8.47 8.37 -3.02
C ALA A 18 -8.05 9.69 -2.37
N TYR A 19 -6.93 9.66 -1.66
CA TYR A 19 -6.21 10.84 -1.20
C TYR A 19 -5.12 11.24 -2.19
N ASN A 20 -5.14 12.51 -2.60
CA ASN A 20 -4.07 13.10 -3.39
C ASN A 20 -3.13 13.89 -2.47
N SER A 21 -1.96 13.32 -2.17
CA SER A 21 -1.00 13.93 -1.26
C SER A 21 -0.35 15.22 -1.76
N ALA A 22 -0.38 15.50 -3.07
CA ALA A 22 0.17 16.73 -3.64
C ALA A 22 -0.78 17.92 -3.46
N SER A 23 -2.08 17.70 -3.61
CA SER A 23 -3.12 18.75 -3.48
C SER A 23 -3.81 18.77 -2.11
N GLY A 24 -3.67 17.70 -1.33
CA GLY A 24 -4.40 17.49 -0.07
C GLY A 24 -5.89 17.17 -0.27
N VAL A 25 -6.31 16.87 -1.50
CA VAL A 25 -7.72 16.61 -1.85
C VAL A 25 -8.07 15.14 -1.61
N ILE A 26 -9.21 14.91 -0.98
CA ILE A 26 -9.79 13.58 -0.76
C ILE A 26 -10.96 13.40 -1.73
N THR A 27 -10.86 12.40 -2.60
CA THR A 27 -11.96 11.98 -3.45
C THR A 27 -12.81 10.96 -2.69
N TYR A 28 -14.13 11.13 -2.69
CA TYR A 28 -15.06 10.18 -2.06
C TYR A 28 -16.16 9.76 -3.04
N VAL A 29 -16.80 8.61 -2.79
CA VAL A 29 -17.88 8.09 -3.62
C VAL A 29 -19.22 8.33 -2.92
N PRO A 30 -20.06 9.29 -3.36
CA PRO A 30 -21.29 9.66 -2.66
C PRO A 30 -22.25 8.50 -2.43
N LYS A 31 -22.42 7.62 -3.43
CA LYS A 31 -23.32 6.46 -3.38
C LYS A 31 -22.92 5.37 -2.37
N ASP A 32 -21.67 5.39 -1.92
CA ASP A 32 -21.14 4.40 -0.98
C ASP A 32 -21.01 4.96 0.44
N LEU A 33 -21.25 6.27 0.63
CA LEU A 33 -21.41 6.85 1.96
C LEU A 33 -22.61 6.23 2.68
N GLY A 34 -22.45 5.95 3.97
CA GLY A 34 -23.47 5.27 4.78
C GLY A 34 -23.32 3.75 4.81
N LYS A 35 -22.64 3.15 3.82
CA LYS A 35 -22.25 1.72 3.88
C LYS A 35 -21.02 1.57 4.77
N VAL A 36 -20.91 0.44 5.48
CA VAL A 36 -19.78 0.14 6.39
C VAL A 36 -18.43 0.34 5.68
N ARG A 37 -18.20 -0.38 4.57
CA ARG A 37 -16.95 -0.29 3.81
C ARG A 37 -16.72 1.08 3.16
N GLY A 38 -17.78 1.77 2.73
CA GLY A 38 -17.64 3.12 2.17
C GLY A 38 -17.26 4.17 3.22
N ASN A 39 -17.79 4.05 4.43
CA ASN A 39 -17.39 4.88 5.57
C ASN A 39 -15.94 4.62 5.97
N MET A 40 -15.54 3.34 6.04
CA MET A 40 -14.15 2.95 6.31
C MET A 40 -13.20 3.48 5.23
N ALA A 41 -13.55 3.34 3.96
CA ALA A 41 -12.73 3.86 2.86
C ALA A 41 -12.57 5.38 2.93
N LEU A 42 -13.64 6.13 3.23
CA LEU A 42 -13.52 7.58 3.45
C LEU A 42 -12.58 7.90 4.62
N LEU A 43 -12.70 7.20 5.74
CA LEU A 43 -11.82 7.42 6.89
C LEU A 43 -10.38 7.03 6.58
N HIS A 44 -10.14 6.02 5.76
CA HIS A 44 -8.79 5.62 5.33
C HIS A 44 -8.09 6.75 4.56
N GLU A 45 -8.78 7.37 3.60
CA GLU A 45 -8.24 8.52 2.87
C GLU A 45 -8.03 9.75 3.78
N ILE A 46 -8.92 9.96 4.74
CA ILE A 46 -8.76 11.00 5.76
C ILE A 46 -7.55 10.71 6.66
N ALA A 47 -7.33 9.44 7.04
CA ALA A 47 -6.20 9.04 7.85
C ALA A 47 -4.88 9.34 7.15
N HIS A 48 -4.76 9.07 5.85
CA HIS A 48 -3.60 9.48 5.07
C HIS A 48 -3.37 10.99 5.11
N ALA A 49 -4.42 11.79 5.00
CA ALA A 49 -4.32 13.25 5.12
C ALA A 49 -3.89 13.68 6.54
N LYS A 50 -4.47 13.08 7.58
CA LYS A 50 -4.20 13.39 8.99
C LYS A 50 -2.77 13.05 9.40
N LEU A 51 -2.27 11.90 8.95
CA LEU A 51 -0.91 11.41 9.24
C LEU A 51 0.15 12.06 8.32
N GLY A 52 -0.25 12.90 7.36
CA GLY A 52 0.68 13.57 6.46
C GLY A 52 1.39 12.61 5.50
N HIS A 53 0.75 11.49 5.17
CA HIS A 53 1.28 10.47 4.26
C HIS A 53 1.46 11.04 2.84
N LYS A 54 2.71 11.23 2.40
CA LYS A 54 3.03 11.87 1.11
C LYS A 54 3.72 10.96 0.10
N THR A 55 4.89 10.48 0.46
CA THR A 55 5.79 9.72 -0.42
C THR A 55 6.53 8.68 0.40
N TYR A 56 6.90 7.58 -0.24
CA TYR A 56 7.71 6.52 0.34
C TYR A 56 8.87 6.20 -0.62
N LYS A 57 9.99 5.73 -0.06
CA LYS A 57 11.16 5.28 -0.80
C LYS A 57 11.22 3.76 -0.86
N TYR A 58 10.82 3.09 0.22
CA TYR A 58 10.86 1.63 0.33
C TYR A 58 9.44 1.05 0.37
N ASP A 59 9.30 -0.16 -0.15
CA ASP A 59 8.00 -0.85 -0.22
C ASP A 59 7.46 -1.13 1.19
N LEU A 60 8.34 -1.38 2.17
CA LEU A 60 7.94 -1.55 3.58
C LEU A 60 7.46 -0.24 4.23
N GLU A 61 7.97 0.92 3.81
CA GLU A 61 7.45 2.21 4.28
C GLU A 61 6.02 2.41 3.81
N LEU A 62 5.72 2.03 2.55
CA LEU A 62 4.34 2.03 2.05
C LEU A 62 3.43 1.14 2.89
N LEU A 63 3.83 -0.11 3.17
CA LEU A 63 3.04 -1.00 4.03
C LEU A 63 2.78 -0.37 5.39
N LYS A 64 3.81 0.22 6.01
CA LYS A 64 3.69 0.90 7.29
C LYS A 64 2.69 2.06 7.23
N MET A 65 2.73 2.87 6.17
CA MET A 65 1.76 3.95 5.96
C MET A 65 0.32 3.43 5.81
N GLU A 66 0.10 2.31 5.14
CA GLU A 66 -1.24 1.70 5.03
C GLU A 66 -1.71 1.13 6.39
N GLU A 67 -0.82 0.48 7.14
CA GLU A 67 -1.12 -0.01 8.50
C GLU A 67 -1.46 1.14 9.46
N ASP A 68 -0.69 2.23 9.43
CA ASP A 68 -0.94 3.41 10.26
C ASP A 68 -2.27 4.09 9.90
N ALA A 69 -2.61 4.16 8.61
CA ALA A 69 -3.90 4.67 8.18
C ALA A 69 -5.07 3.80 8.69
N TRP A 70 -4.98 2.48 8.59
CA TRP A 70 -6.02 1.59 9.12
C TRP A 70 -6.13 1.62 10.65
N ASN A 71 -5.02 1.76 11.37
CA ASN A 71 -5.04 1.96 12.82
C ASN A 71 -5.75 3.26 13.20
N GLU A 72 -5.55 4.32 12.42
CA GLU A 72 -6.26 5.58 12.62
C GLU A 72 -7.76 5.44 12.32
N VAL A 73 -8.14 4.67 11.29
CA VAL A 73 -9.55 4.32 11.03
C VAL A 73 -10.19 3.63 12.24
N LYS A 74 -9.48 2.72 12.90
CA LYS A 74 -9.95 2.04 14.14
C LYS A 74 -10.07 2.99 15.33
N ASN A 75 -9.30 4.07 15.36
CA ASN A 75 -9.43 5.10 16.40
C ASN A 75 -10.61 6.02 16.13
N ASP A 76 -10.72 6.52 14.91
CA ASP A 76 -11.83 7.36 14.47
C ASP A 76 -13.17 6.60 14.50
N SER A 77 -13.16 5.28 14.33
CA SER A 77 -14.38 4.47 14.39
C SER A 77 -15.05 4.48 15.75
N LYS A 78 -14.26 4.46 16.82
CA LYS A 78 -14.74 4.59 18.20
C LYS A 78 -15.37 5.97 18.44
N LYS A 79 -14.77 7.02 17.84
CA LYS A 79 -15.24 8.40 17.99
C LYS A 79 -16.55 8.66 17.25
N TYR A 80 -16.72 8.09 16.06
CA TYR A 80 -17.88 8.32 15.20
C TYR A 80 -18.91 7.19 15.26
N THR A 81 -18.71 6.20 16.13
CA THR A 81 -19.57 5.02 16.31
C THR A 81 -19.88 4.32 14.99
N ILE A 82 -18.85 4.12 14.17
CA ILE A 82 -18.98 3.34 12.93
C ILE A 82 -18.55 1.89 13.13
N LEU A 83 -19.20 0.99 12.42
CA LEU A 83 -18.82 -0.41 12.38
C LEU A 83 -17.50 -0.57 11.61
N ILE A 84 -16.64 -1.47 12.10
CA ILE A 84 -15.39 -1.86 11.46
C ILE A 84 -15.53 -3.29 10.95
N ASP A 85 -15.21 -3.47 9.68
CA ASP A 85 -15.04 -4.76 9.03
C ASP A 85 -13.54 -5.12 9.11
N GLU A 86 -13.14 -5.82 10.17
CA GLU A 86 -11.74 -6.22 10.41
C GLU A 86 -11.22 -7.18 9.33
N GLU A 87 -12.09 -8.03 8.79
CA GLU A 87 -11.74 -8.93 7.68
C GLU A 87 -11.36 -8.12 6.45
N HIS A 88 -12.14 -7.08 6.11
CA HIS A 88 -11.81 -6.21 4.99
C HIS A 88 -10.48 -5.45 5.17
N ILE A 89 -10.15 -5.02 6.39
CA ILE A 89 -8.85 -4.38 6.68
C ILE A 89 -7.71 -5.36 6.41
N GLU A 90 -7.83 -6.59 6.90
CA GLU A 90 -6.79 -7.61 6.71
C GLU A 90 -6.69 -8.04 5.24
N GLU A 91 -7.80 -8.14 4.50
CA GLU A 91 -7.78 -8.35 3.04
C GLU A 91 -6.97 -7.25 2.36
N CYS A 92 -7.24 -5.98 2.68
CA CYS A 92 -6.50 -4.85 2.12
C CYS A 92 -5.00 -4.95 2.43
N LEU A 93 -4.61 -5.19 3.69
CA LEU A 93 -3.20 -5.30 4.08
C LEU A 93 -2.52 -6.53 3.47
N SER A 94 -3.21 -7.66 3.40
CA SER A 94 -2.72 -8.90 2.79
C SER A 94 -2.37 -8.69 1.31
N THR A 95 -3.21 -7.97 0.54
CA THR A 95 -2.91 -7.67 -0.86
C THR A 95 -1.62 -6.86 -1.03
N TYR A 96 -1.32 -5.94 -0.10
CA TYR A 96 -0.05 -5.22 -0.07
C TYR A 96 1.12 -6.13 0.29
N ARG A 97 0.98 -6.98 1.32
CA ARG A 97 2.03 -7.93 1.72
C ARG A 97 2.38 -8.89 0.58
N GLU A 98 1.38 -9.40 -0.13
CA GLU A 98 1.59 -10.20 -1.34
C GLU A 98 2.33 -9.44 -2.44
N TRP A 99 1.95 -8.18 -2.69
CA TRP A 99 2.61 -7.33 -3.69
C TRP A 99 4.09 -7.12 -3.35
N ILE A 100 4.42 -6.84 -2.08
CA ILE A 100 5.80 -6.72 -1.58
C ILE A 100 6.55 -8.04 -1.74
N SER A 101 5.94 -9.15 -1.36
CA SER A 101 6.53 -10.48 -1.50
C SER A 101 6.88 -10.78 -2.96
N LYS A 102 5.97 -10.49 -3.89
CA LYS A 102 6.19 -10.68 -5.34
C LYS A 102 7.32 -9.79 -5.87
N ARG A 103 7.42 -8.53 -5.42
CA ARG A 103 8.47 -7.57 -5.83
C ARG A 103 9.86 -7.95 -5.29
N SER A 104 9.91 -8.32 -4.03
CA SER A 104 11.13 -8.71 -3.32
C SER A 104 11.60 -10.12 -3.64
N SER A 105 10.78 -10.98 -4.25
CA SER A 105 11.21 -12.32 -4.64
C SER A 105 12.15 -12.30 -5.85
N CYS A 106 13.36 -12.85 -5.70
CA CYS A 106 14.34 -12.94 -6.78
C CYS A 106 13.78 -13.69 -8.00
N PRO A 107 13.88 -13.15 -9.24
CA PRO A 107 13.38 -13.83 -10.42
C PRO A 107 14.10 -15.16 -10.72
N LYS A 108 15.40 -15.27 -10.37
CA LYS A 108 16.26 -16.43 -10.61
C LYS A 108 16.06 -17.56 -9.58
N CYS A 109 16.26 -17.27 -8.28
CA CYS A 109 16.28 -18.30 -7.23
C CYS A 109 15.11 -18.23 -6.25
N LYS A 110 14.20 -17.26 -6.38
CA LYS A 110 13.04 -17.01 -5.49
C LYS A 110 13.37 -16.58 -4.06
N PHE A 111 14.64 -16.51 -3.68
CA PHE A 111 15.06 -15.96 -2.39
C PHE A 111 14.67 -14.47 -2.25
N PHE A 112 14.38 -14.02 -1.03
CA PHE A 112 14.04 -12.63 -0.75
C PHE A 112 15.23 -11.68 -1.02
N GLY A 113 14.97 -10.69 -1.86
CA GLY A 113 15.88 -9.62 -2.21
C GLY A 113 15.85 -8.48 -1.21
N LYS A 114 17.01 -7.87 -1.02
CA LYS A 114 17.10 -6.57 -0.34
C LYS A 114 16.71 -5.48 -1.33
N GLN A 115 15.77 -4.61 -0.95
CA GLN A 115 15.47 -3.41 -1.72
C GLN A 115 16.64 -2.41 -1.59
N MET A 116 17.20 -2.00 -2.72
CA MET A 116 18.32 -1.06 -2.77
C MET A 116 17.84 0.38 -2.97
N ASN A 117 16.77 0.55 -3.74
CA ASN A 117 16.04 1.81 -3.90
C ASN A 117 14.57 1.50 -4.27
N SER A 118 13.79 2.50 -4.65
CA SER A 118 12.35 2.35 -4.95
C SER A 118 12.03 1.31 -6.04
N GLN A 119 12.99 0.95 -6.90
CA GLN A 119 12.77 0.04 -8.02
C GLN A 119 13.80 -1.08 -8.17
N ILE A 120 14.94 -1.01 -7.48
CA ILE A 120 16.04 -1.98 -7.64
C ILE A 120 16.13 -2.87 -6.41
N PHE A 121 16.25 -4.17 -6.66
CA PHE A 121 16.45 -5.19 -5.66
C PHE A 121 17.70 -6.00 -5.94
N HIS A 122 18.34 -6.46 -4.87
CA HIS A 122 19.54 -7.28 -4.90
C HIS A 122 19.33 -8.59 -4.14
N CYS A 123 19.58 -9.73 -4.78
CA CYS A 123 19.49 -11.04 -4.15
C CYS A 123 20.79 -11.37 -3.41
N LYS A 124 20.75 -11.50 -2.08
CA LYS A 124 21.95 -11.88 -1.30
C LYS A 124 22.48 -13.28 -1.63
N SER A 125 21.60 -14.20 -2.04
CA SER A 125 21.92 -15.60 -2.34
C SER A 125 22.62 -15.76 -3.70
N CYS A 126 21.99 -15.33 -4.81
CA CYS A 126 22.53 -15.54 -6.15
C CYS A 126 23.17 -14.30 -6.77
N LYS A 127 23.24 -13.18 -6.05
CA LYS A 127 23.76 -11.85 -6.46
C LYS A 127 23.04 -11.21 -7.64
N THR A 128 21.89 -11.75 -8.07
CA THR A 128 21.10 -11.20 -9.18
C THR A 128 20.48 -9.88 -8.74
N GLU A 129 20.53 -8.89 -9.64
CA GLU A 129 19.82 -7.63 -9.46
C GLU A 129 18.69 -7.51 -10.46
N TRP A 130 17.56 -6.98 -10.01
CA TRP A 130 16.40 -6.76 -10.88
C TRP A 130 15.73 -5.44 -10.58
N LYS A 131 15.15 -4.87 -11.64
CA LYS A 131 14.31 -3.70 -11.62
C LYS A 131 12.84 -4.11 -11.61
N VAL A 132 12.03 -3.45 -10.79
CA VAL A 132 10.56 -3.58 -10.78
C VAL A 132 9.88 -2.36 -11.40
N ASN A 133 8.61 -2.51 -11.78
CA ASN A 133 7.78 -1.41 -12.25
C ASN A 133 7.43 -0.43 -11.11
N ASN A 134 7.22 0.85 -11.44
CA ASN A 134 6.95 1.89 -10.44
C ASN A 134 5.56 1.78 -9.81
N LEU A 135 4.56 1.40 -10.61
CA LEU A 135 3.15 1.52 -10.24
C LEU A 135 2.70 0.34 -9.37
N LYS A 136 2.18 0.64 -8.17
CA LYS A 136 1.65 -0.35 -7.22
C LYS A 136 0.37 -1.02 -7.71
N ASP A 137 -0.49 -0.29 -8.42
CA ASP A 137 -1.78 -0.76 -8.93
C ASP A 137 -1.67 -1.60 -10.23
N LYS A 138 -0.44 -1.96 -10.64
CA LYS A 138 -0.19 -2.77 -11.83
C LYS A 138 0.42 -4.11 -11.45
N ARG A 139 0.24 -5.10 -12.31
CA ARG A 139 0.91 -6.41 -12.20
C ARG A 139 2.42 -6.20 -11.97
N VAL A 140 2.95 -6.88 -10.96
CA VAL A 140 4.38 -6.84 -10.63
C VAL A 140 5.20 -7.40 -11.79
N MET A 141 6.10 -6.58 -12.33
CA MET A 141 7.09 -6.96 -13.32
C MET A 141 8.47 -6.96 -12.69
N ARG A 142 9.31 -7.92 -13.08
CA ARG A 142 10.71 -8.02 -12.63
C ARG A 142 11.59 -8.22 -13.85
N LYS A 143 12.50 -7.28 -14.10
CA LYS A 143 13.49 -7.36 -15.18
C LYS A 143 14.89 -7.47 -14.59
N ILE A 144 15.60 -8.54 -14.90
CA ILE A 144 17.00 -8.71 -14.49
C ILE A 144 17.84 -7.63 -15.18
N ILE A 145 18.66 -6.92 -14.39
CA ILE A 145 19.58 -5.88 -14.87
C ILE A 145 21.03 -6.37 -14.82
N THR A 146 21.39 -7.14 -13.79
CA THR A 146 22.71 -7.75 -13.64
C THR A 146 22.52 -9.26 -13.51
N PRO A 147 22.71 -10.02 -14.61
CA PRO A 147 22.71 -11.48 -14.54
C PRO A 147 24.00 -11.94 -13.85
N THR A 148 23.91 -12.99 -13.03
CA THR A 148 25.08 -13.49 -12.32
C THR A 148 25.83 -14.55 -13.09
N SER A 149 27.15 -14.50 -13.03
CA SER A 149 28.09 -15.44 -13.66
C SER A 149 28.12 -16.82 -12.99
N SER A 150 27.50 -16.98 -11.81
CA SER A 150 27.52 -18.25 -11.06
C SER A 150 26.14 -18.94 -11.00
N THR A 151 26.18 -20.26 -11.19
CA THR A 151 25.05 -21.18 -11.03
C THR A 151 24.60 -21.17 -9.58
N CYS A 152 23.41 -20.63 -9.33
CA CYS A 152 22.77 -20.68 -8.02
C CYS A 152 22.28 -22.11 -7.77
N THR A 153 23.05 -22.92 -7.05
CA THR A 153 22.57 -24.18 -6.49
C THR A 153 21.51 -23.86 -5.45
N LYS A 154 20.25 -24.20 -5.74
CA LYS A 154 19.19 -24.22 -4.73
C LYS A 154 19.60 -25.27 -3.69
N LYS A 155 20.14 -24.86 -2.54
CA LYS A 155 20.14 -25.73 -1.36
C LYS A 155 18.73 -25.64 -0.78
N GLY A 156 17.95 -26.68 -1.04
CA GLY A 156 16.69 -26.92 -0.35
C GLY A 156 16.97 -27.11 1.14
N ALA A 157 16.12 -26.49 1.95
CA ALA A 157 15.87 -26.84 3.34
C ALA A 157 14.34 -26.86 3.48
#